data_AF-A0A949NB85-F1
#
_entry.id   AF-A0A949NB85-F1
#
_cell.length_a   1.000
_cell.length_b   1.000
_cell.length_c   1.000
_cell.angle_alpha   90.00
_cell.angle_beta   90.00
_cell.angle_gamma   90.00
#
_symmetry.space_group_name_H-M   'P 1'
#
loop_
_entity.id
_entity.type
_entity.pdbx_description
1 polymer ?
#
loop_
_entity_poly.entity_id
_entity_poly.type
_entity_poly.pdbx_seq_one_letter_code
_entity_poly.pdbx_strand_id
1 'polypeptide(L)'
;MNQMTVENLFREVRRVFIVTAGGAVLGLLAVFLLHTAGIAVTPPLFSVRAWGILTLILSVLFGVALPILMRTYYHEYRFRKRTADHLSYRKLQINLVIVSTLGAYVALVAYLFSVAKLHLGASVIAGIYGVYSSIPSKGKHKADMNYYGLTESSEA
;
A
#
# COMPACT_ATOMS: atom_id res chain seq x y z
N MET A 1 -19.41 -23.08 -0.83
CA MET A 1 -18.33 -22.19 -0.37
C MET A 1 -17.20 -22.27 -1.40
N ASN A 2 -16.87 -21.17 -2.07
CA ASN A 2 -15.86 -21.17 -3.13
C ASN A 2 -14.47 -21.32 -2.47
N GLN A 3 -13.78 -22.44 -2.70
CA GLN A 3 -12.47 -22.71 -2.08
C GLN A 3 -11.43 -21.67 -2.55
N MET A 4 -10.67 -21.12 -1.59
CA MET A 4 -9.68 -20.09 -1.86
C MET A 4 -8.33 -20.74 -2.16
N THR A 5 -8.03 -20.92 -3.45
CA THR A 5 -6.71 -21.36 -3.91
C THR A 5 -5.69 -20.22 -3.89
N VAL A 6 -4.41 -20.55 -3.74
CA VAL A 6 -3.29 -19.59 -3.84
C VAL A 6 -3.33 -18.80 -5.15
N GLU A 7 -3.75 -19.46 -6.24
CA GLU A 7 -3.85 -18.83 -7.56
C GLU A 7 -4.95 -17.77 -7.61
N ASN A 8 -6.12 -18.06 -7.03
CA ASN A 8 -7.23 -17.12 -6.95
C ASN A 8 -6.87 -15.91 -6.08
N LEU A 9 -6.25 -16.16 -4.92
CA LEU A 9 -5.77 -15.09 -4.05
C LEU A 9 -4.74 -14.20 -4.76
N PHE A 10 -3.72 -14.81 -5.39
CA PHE A 10 -2.69 -14.07 -6.10
C PHE A 10 -3.28 -13.21 -7.23
N ARG A 11 -4.19 -13.77 -8.02
CA ARG A 11 -4.83 -13.05 -9.12
C ARG A 11 -5.60 -11.83 -8.63
N GLU A 12 -6.29 -11.96 -7.51
CA GLU A 12 -7.05 -10.86 -6.92
C GLU A 12 -6.15 -9.78 -6.33
N VAL A 13 -5.18 -10.15 -5.48
CA VAL A 13 -4.24 -9.19 -4.88
C VAL A 13 -3.44 -8.48 -5.97
N ARG A 14 -3.03 -9.20 -7.03
CA ARG A 14 -2.38 -8.63 -8.21
C ARG A 14 -3.26 -7.64 -8.95
N ARG A 15 -4.55 -7.95 -9.13
CA ARG A 15 -5.49 -7.01 -9.77
C ARG A 15 -5.58 -5.73 -8.96
N VAL A 16 -5.77 -5.83 -7.64
CA VAL A 16 -5.83 -4.66 -6.76
C VAL A 16 -4.52 -3.87 -6.84
N PHE A 17 -3.38 -4.53 -6.76
CA PHE A 17 -2.07 -3.89 -6.88
C PHE A 17 -1.90 -3.14 -8.21
N ILE A 18 -2.24 -3.76 -9.34
CA ILE A 18 -2.11 -3.10 -10.65
C ILE A 18 -3.03 -1.88 -10.73
N VAL A 19 -4.26 -1.98 -10.23
CA VAL A 19 -5.21 -0.87 -10.25
C VAL A 19 -4.73 0.29 -9.37
N THR A 20 -4.29 0.02 -8.13
CA THR A 20 -3.87 1.09 -7.21
C THR A 20 -2.49 1.64 -7.55
N ALA A 21 -1.51 0.81 -7.88
CA ALA A 21 -0.18 1.28 -8.29
C ALA A 21 -0.24 1.98 -9.66
N GLY A 22 -0.99 1.42 -10.62
CA GLY A 22 -1.22 2.05 -11.92
C GLY A 22 -1.93 3.39 -11.78
N GLY A 23 -2.94 3.48 -10.90
CA GLY A 23 -3.61 4.74 -10.56
C GLY A 23 -2.67 5.77 -9.97
N ALA A 24 -1.74 5.37 -9.09
CA ALA A 24 -0.73 6.27 -8.54
C ALA A 24 0.25 6.78 -9.62
N VAL A 25 0.69 5.91 -10.55
CA VAL A 25 1.56 6.30 -11.68
C VAL A 25 0.85 7.26 -12.62
N LEU A 26 -0.40 6.98 -12.98
CA LEU A 26 -1.23 7.88 -13.79
C LEU A 26 -1.46 9.23 -13.10
N GLY A 27 -1.69 9.21 -11.79
CA GLY A 27 -1.78 10.43 -10.98
C GLY A 27 -0.48 11.23 -11.00
N LEU A 28 0.67 10.58 -10.93
CA LEU A 28 1.98 11.24 -11.01
C LEU A 28 2.18 11.92 -12.37
N LEU A 29 1.84 11.23 -13.45
CA LEU A 29 1.87 11.79 -14.80
C LEU A 29 0.93 12.99 -14.94
N ALA A 30 -0.28 12.92 -14.38
CA ALA A 30 -1.22 14.03 -14.41
C ALA A 30 -0.69 15.26 -13.66
N VAL A 31 -0.14 15.09 -12.46
CA VAL A 31 0.45 16.20 -11.70
C VAL A 31 1.67 16.78 -12.41
N PHE A 32 2.51 15.92 -13.00
CA PHE A 32 3.65 16.36 -13.81
C PHE A 32 3.21 17.23 -15.00
N LEU A 33 2.16 16.81 -15.72
CA LEU A 33 1.60 17.59 -16.83
C LEU A 33 1.04 18.94 -16.36
N LEU A 34 0.33 18.98 -15.24
CA LEU A 34 -0.16 20.24 -14.65
C LEU A 34 0.98 21.22 -14.33
N HIS A 35 2.06 20.72 -13.74
CA HIS A 35 3.26 21.51 -13.47
C HIS A 35 3.93 22.02 -14.74
N THR A 36 4.04 21.17 -15.78
CA THR A 36 4.62 21.59 -17.07
C THR A 36 3.77 22.63 -17.80
N ALA A 37 2.45 22.63 -17.56
CA ALA A 37 1.52 23.63 -18.06
C ALA A 37 1.53 24.93 -17.24
N GLY A 38 2.32 25.01 -16.15
CA GLY A 38 2.39 26.18 -15.28
C GLY A 38 1.20 26.35 -14.35
N ILE A 39 0.36 25.32 -14.17
CA ILE A 39 -0.81 25.37 -13.29
C ILE A 39 -0.34 25.10 -11.87
N ALA A 40 -0.01 26.19 -11.14
CA ALA A 40 0.35 26.12 -9.74
C ALA A 40 -0.91 25.93 -8.88
N VAL A 41 -1.03 24.77 -8.24
CA VAL A 41 -2.12 24.51 -7.28
C VAL A 41 -1.64 24.92 -5.89
N THR A 42 -2.16 26.05 -5.40
CA THR A 42 -1.89 26.51 -4.03
C THR A 42 -2.79 25.78 -3.04
N PRO A 43 -2.25 25.31 -1.91
CA PRO A 43 -3.07 24.67 -0.88
C PRO A 43 -4.09 25.67 -0.30
N PRO A 44 -5.35 25.25 -0.05
CA PRO A 44 -6.42 26.15 0.36
C PRO A 44 -6.36 26.59 1.83
N LEU A 45 -5.66 25.85 2.70
CA LEU A 45 -5.57 26.06 4.14
C LEU A 45 -4.12 25.84 4.60
N PHE A 46 -3.65 26.53 5.65
CA PHE A 46 -2.27 26.43 6.20
C PHE A 46 -1.12 26.85 5.27
N SER A 47 0.08 26.99 5.85
CA SER A 47 1.29 27.28 5.08
C SER A 47 1.74 26.06 4.26
N VAL A 48 2.39 26.32 3.12
CA VAL A 48 3.00 25.27 2.28
C VAL A 48 3.91 24.36 3.13
N ARG A 49 4.65 24.92 4.07
CA ARG A 49 5.52 24.15 4.98
C ARG A 49 4.75 23.14 5.84
N ALA A 50 3.60 23.53 6.38
CA ALA A 50 2.77 22.64 7.19
C ALA A 50 2.24 21.45 6.38
N TRP A 51 1.79 21.69 5.14
CA TRP A 51 1.42 20.62 4.21
C TRP A 51 2.58 19.68 3.88
N GLY A 52 3.79 20.20 3.80
CA GLY A 52 4.98 19.38 3.52
C GLY A 52 5.25 18.39 4.63
N ILE A 53 5.20 18.87 5.88
CA ILE A 53 5.38 18.02 7.06
C ILE A 53 4.24 17.01 7.16
N LEU A 54 3.00 17.44 6.96
CA LEU A 54 1.82 16.58 7.07
C LEU A 54 1.83 15.46 6.01
N THR A 55 2.08 15.80 4.75
CA THR A 55 2.16 14.81 3.66
C THR A 55 3.32 13.84 3.85
N LEU A 56 4.45 14.30 4.38
CA LEU A 56 5.56 13.43 4.75
C LEU A 56 5.16 12.41 5.83
N ILE A 57 4.60 12.89 6.94
CA ILE A 57 4.18 12.02 8.05
C ILE A 57 3.16 10.99 7.54
N LEU A 58 2.16 11.43 6.78
CA LEU A 58 1.13 10.54 6.24
C LEU A 58 1.72 9.54 5.23
N SER A 59 2.65 9.96 4.37
CA SER A 59 3.27 9.05 3.40
C SER A 59 4.06 7.95 4.09
N VAL A 60 4.84 8.28 5.12
CA VAL A 60 5.57 7.30 5.95
C VAL A 60 4.60 6.41 6.73
N LEU A 61 3.54 7.00 7.29
CA LEU A 61 2.54 6.27 8.08
C LEU A 61 1.83 5.21 7.23
N PHE A 62 1.34 5.58 6.04
CA PHE A 62 0.64 4.66 5.14
C PHE A 62 1.59 3.73 4.38
N GLY A 63 2.71 4.25 3.89
CA GLY A 63 3.66 3.47 3.08
C GLY A 63 4.47 2.46 3.90
N VAL A 64 4.70 2.71 5.19
CA VAL A 64 5.65 1.93 6.00
C VAL A 64 5.03 1.45 7.31
N ALA A 65 4.62 2.37 8.18
CA ALA A 65 4.30 2.03 9.57
C ALA A 65 3.02 1.20 9.70
N LEU A 66 1.93 1.60 9.03
CA LEU A 66 0.65 0.90 9.08
C LEU A 66 0.73 -0.52 8.50
N PRO A 67 1.35 -0.77 7.31
CA PRO A 67 1.52 -2.12 6.79
C PRO A 67 2.26 -3.05 7.76
N ILE A 68 3.30 -2.55 8.43
CA ILE A 68 4.04 -3.29 9.46
C ILE A 68 3.12 -3.60 10.65
N LEU A 69 2.42 -2.59 11.18
CA LEU A 69 1.52 -2.75 12.32
C LEU A 69 0.39 -3.76 12.02
N MET A 70 -0.20 -3.71 10.82
CA MET A 70 -1.23 -4.65 10.39
C MET A 70 -0.72 -6.09 10.30
N ARG A 71 0.51 -6.29 9.79
CA ARG A 71 1.15 -7.62 9.76
C ARG A 71 1.38 -8.14 11.17
N THR A 72 1.96 -7.32 12.04
CA THR A 72 2.24 -7.70 13.43
C THR A 72 0.95 -8.00 14.20
N TYR A 73 -0.08 -7.17 14.04
CA TYR A 73 -1.37 -7.38 14.68
C TYR A 73 -2.05 -8.67 14.20
N TYR A 74 -2.06 -8.93 12.89
CA TYR A 74 -2.62 -10.17 12.35
C TYR A 74 -1.88 -11.39 12.90
N HIS A 75 -0.54 -11.32 12.92
CA HIS A 75 0.28 -12.39 13.45
C HIS A 75 -0.05 -12.64 14.93
N GLU A 76 0.04 -11.64 15.79
CA GLU A 76 -0.19 -11.79 17.22
C GLU A 76 -1.63 -12.27 17.53
N TYR A 77 -2.63 -11.70 16.86
CA TYR A 77 -4.03 -12.00 17.17
C TYR A 77 -4.52 -13.32 16.57
N ARG A 78 -4.17 -13.63 15.32
CA ARG A 78 -4.73 -14.79 14.60
C ARG A 78 -3.87 -16.04 14.71
N PHE A 79 -2.54 -15.90 14.82
CA PHE A 79 -1.66 -17.04 15.04
C PHE A 79 -1.82 -17.60 16.46
N ARG A 80 -1.69 -16.76 17.50
CA ARG A 80 -1.79 -17.23 18.89
C ARG A 80 -3.16 -17.79 19.24
N LYS A 81 -4.23 -17.24 18.66
CA LYS A 81 -5.59 -17.72 18.89
C LYS A 81 -6.02 -18.87 17.97
N ARG A 82 -5.18 -19.33 17.04
CA ARG A 82 -5.52 -20.32 15.99
C ARG A 82 -6.84 -20.03 15.27
N THR A 83 -7.11 -18.76 15.00
CA THR A 83 -8.34 -18.29 14.31
C THR A 83 -8.04 -17.77 12.91
N ALA A 84 -6.90 -18.15 12.34
CA ALA A 84 -6.58 -17.81 10.97
C ALA A 84 -7.58 -18.52 10.04
N ASP A 85 -8.18 -17.76 9.14
CA ASP A 85 -9.11 -18.25 8.13
C ASP A 85 -8.76 -17.61 6.78
N HIS A 86 -9.11 -18.30 5.70
CA HIS A 86 -8.82 -17.84 4.35
C HIS A 86 -9.37 -16.44 4.07
N LEU A 87 -10.59 -16.12 4.56
CA LEU A 87 -11.22 -14.83 4.31
C LEU A 87 -10.50 -13.69 5.03
N SER A 88 -10.09 -13.88 6.29
CA SER A 88 -9.30 -12.86 7.00
C SER A 88 -7.91 -12.68 6.40
N TYR A 89 -7.25 -13.76 5.98
CA TYR A 89 -5.94 -13.66 5.33
C TYR A 89 -6.04 -12.91 4.00
N ARG A 90 -7.06 -13.21 3.18
CA ARG A 90 -7.35 -12.45 1.95
C ARG A 90 -7.57 -10.97 2.21
N LYS A 91 -8.43 -10.64 3.19
CA LYS A 91 -8.70 -9.24 3.57
C LYS A 91 -7.43 -8.52 4.01
N LEU A 92 -6.58 -9.19 4.79
CA LEU A 92 -5.28 -8.63 5.17
C LEU A 92 -4.43 -8.30 3.95
N GLN A 93 -4.25 -9.24 3.01
CA GLN A 93 -3.39 -9.02 1.84
C GLN A 93 -3.90 -7.87 0.96
N ILE A 94 -5.20 -7.81 0.71
CA ILE A 94 -5.81 -6.70 -0.04
C ILE A 94 -5.60 -5.38 0.69
N ASN A 95 -5.87 -5.33 2.01
CA ASN A 95 -5.69 -4.11 2.78
C ASN A 95 -4.23 -3.66 2.84
N LEU A 96 -3.28 -4.59 2.93
CA LEU A 96 -1.85 -4.25 2.90
C LEU A 96 -1.48 -3.56 1.59
N VAL A 97 -1.97 -4.06 0.44
CA VAL A 97 -1.74 -3.40 -0.85
C VAL A 97 -2.38 -2.01 -0.88
N ILE A 98 -3.64 -1.88 -0.48
CA ILE A 98 -4.34 -0.59 -0.49
C ILE A 98 -3.60 0.42 0.41
N VAL A 99 -3.32 0.06 1.66
CA VAL A 99 -2.68 0.96 2.63
C VAL A 99 -1.26 1.35 2.18
N SER A 100 -0.46 0.39 1.70
CA SER A 100 0.91 0.69 1.26
C SER A 100 0.92 1.59 0.02
N THR A 101 -0.05 1.41 -0.88
CA THR A 101 -0.18 2.25 -2.09
C THR A 101 -0.75 3.64 -1.79
N LEU A 102 -1.55 3.82 -0.72
CA LEU A 102 -1.98 5.14 -0.26
C LEU A 102 -0.82 6.08 0.05
N GLY A 103 0.32 5.55 0.53
CA GLY A 103 1.53 6.35 0.76
C GLY A 103 2.01 7.07 -0.51
N ALA A 104 1.87 6.44 -1.68
CA ALA A 104 2.20 7.05 -2.98
C ALA A 104 1.18 8.12 -3.37
N TYR A 105 -0.12 7.91 -3.13
CA TYR A 105 -1.13 8.93 -3.37
C TYR A 105 -0.93 10.18 -2.50
N VAL A 106 -0.51 10.01 -1.25
CA VAL A 106 -0.16 11.14 -0.38
C VAL A 106 1.05 11.90 -0.94
N ALA A 107 2.05 11.19 -1.47
CA ALA A 107 3.19 11.82 -2.14
C ALA A 107 2.77 12.62 -3.39
N LEU A 108 1.73 12.18 -4.12
CA LEU A 108 1.15 12.96 -5.22
C LEU A 108 0.57 14.29 -4.76
N VAL A 109 -0.14 14.29 -3.63
CA VAL A 109 -0.69 15.51 -3.03
C VAL A 109 0.44 16.46 -2.63
N ALA A 110 1.53 15.93 -2.07
CA ALA A 110 2.73 16.72 -1.81
C ALA A 110 3.28 17.34 -3.10
N TYR A 111 3.37 16.56 -4.18
CA TYR A 111 3.86 17.05 -5.46
C TYR A 111 2.96 18.14 -6.06
N LEU A 112 1.64 17.98 -5.93
CA LEU A 112 0.64 18.94 -6.39
C LEU A 112 0.81 20.31 -5.71
N PHE A 113 1.03 20.33 -4.39
CA PHE A 113 1.20 21.58 -3.62
C PHE A 113 2.60 22.19 -3.67
N SER A 114 3.51 21.65 -4.50
CA SER A 114 4.86 22.21 -4.70
C SER A 114 5.62 22.40 -3.38
N VAL A 115 5.48 21.45 -2.45
CA VAL A 115 6.09 21.58 -1.13
C VAL A 115 7.62 21.58 -1.18
N ALA A 116 8.23 22.07 -0.11
CA ALA A 116 9.69 22.14 0.02
C ALA A 116 10.34 20.80 -0.38
N LYS A 117 11.35 20.88 -1.25
CA LYS A 117 11.98 19.75 -1.96
C LYS A 117 12.34 18.57 -1.06
N LEU A 118 12.80 18.85 0.17
CA LEU A 118 13.16 17.82 1.14
C LEU A 118 11.96 16.96 1.58
N HIS A 119 10.83 17.60 1.93
CA HIS A 119 9.62 16.88 2.33
C HIS A 119 9.02 16.11 1.15
N LEU A 120 9.01 16.73 -0.03
CA LEU A 120 8.56 16.09 -1.26
C LEU A 120 9.38 14.82 -1.57
N GLY A 121 10.71 14.93 -1.58
CA GLY A 121 11.60 13.81 -1.87
C GLY A 121 11.42 12.66 -0.88
N ALA A 122 11.34 12.97 0.42
CA ALA A 122 11.12 11.96 1.44
C ALA A 122 9.73 11.29 1.33
N SER A 123 8.66 12.04 1.04
CA SER A 123 7.33 11.49 0.75
C SER A 123 7.34 10.58 -0.47
N VAL A 124 8.02 10.97 -1.55
CA VAL A 124 8.13 10.14 -2.76
C VAL A 124 8.86 8.84 -2.48
N ILE A 125 9.98 8.88 -1.75
CA ILE A 125 10.73 7.68 -1.35
C ILE A 125 9.85 6.75 -0.51
N ALA A 126 9.14 7.30 0.49
CA ALA A 126 8.23 6.52 1.34
C ALA A 126 7.09 5.90 0.53
N GLY A 127 6.51 6.64 -0.41
CA GLY A 127 5.48 6.15 -1.32
C GLY A 127 5.98 5.02 -2.22
N ILE A 128 7.14 5.18 -2.86
CA ILE A 128 7.77 4.15 -3.70
C ILE A 128 8.07 2.90 -2.87
N TYR A 129 8.61 3.07 -1.67
CA TYR A 129 8.90 1.95 -0.77
C TYR A 129 7.62 1.20 -0.39
N GLY A 130 6.54 1.92 -0.08
CA GLY A 130 5.24 1.32 0.21
C GLY A 130 4.73 0.46 -0.96
N VAL A 131 4.73 1.02 -2.17
CA VAL A 131 4.35 0.28 -3.39
C VAL A 131 5.23 -0.97 -3.55
N TYR A 132 6.56 -0.82 -3.46
CA TYR A 132 7.51 -1.92 -3.61
C TYR A 132 7.26 -3.05 -2.59
N SER A 133 7.05 -2.70 -1.32
CA SER A 133 6.81 -3.66 -0.24
C SER A 133 5.53 -4.49 -0.41
N SER A 134 4.58 -3.96 -1.19
CA SER A 134 3.26 -4.54 -1.44
C SER A 134 3.18 -5.40 -2.71
N ILE A 135 4.29 -5.57 -3.44
CA ILE A 135 4.32 -6.38 -4.66
C ILE A 135 3.88 -7.83 -4.34
N PRO A 136 2.81 -8.34 -4.98
CA PRO A 136 2.32 -9.68 -4.72
C PRO A 136 3.27 -10.71 -5.30
N SER A 137 3.55 -11.75 -4.52
CA SER A 137 4.40 -12.87 -4.94
C SER A 137 3.72 -14.19 -4.59
N LYS A 138 3.57 -15.07 -5.59
CA LYS A 138 2.97 -16.40 -5.40
C LYS A 138 3.73 -17.21 -4.36
N GLY A 139 5.07 -17.20 -4.41
CA GLY A 139 5.91 -17.92 -3.46
C GLY A 139 5.73 -17.43 -2.03
N LYS A 140 5.66 -16.11 -1.85
CA LYS A 140 5.42 -15.47 -0.55
C LYS A 140 4.05 -15.86 0.02
N HIS A 141 2.99 -15.77 -0.77
CA HIS A 141 1.65 -16.15 -0.31
C HIS A 141 1.53 -17.63 0.01
N LYS A 142 2.16 -18.51 -0.79
CA LYS A 142 2.19 -19.95 -0.51
C LYS A 142 2.90 -20.23 0.82
N ALA A 143 4.07 -19.64 1.04
CA ALA A 143 4.82 -19.82 2.29
C ALA A 143 4.06 -19.29 3.51
N ASP A 144 3.45 -18.10 3.41
CA ASP A 144 2.63 -17.52 4.46
C ASP A 144 1.40 -18.40 4.76
N MET A 145 0.68 -18.87 3.73
CA MET A 145 -0.48 -19.75 3.93
C MET A 145 -0.09 -21.06 4.60
N ASN A 146 1.04 -21.66 4.22
CA ASN A 146 1.60 -22.83 4.90
C ASN A 146 1.90 -22.53 6.38
N TYR A 147 2.53 -21.39 6.65
CA TYR A 147 2.86 -20.97 8.01
C TYR A 147 1.61 -20.81 8.89
N TYR A 148 0.51 -20.32 8.32
CA TYR A 148 -0.77 -20.16 9.02
C TYR A 148 -1.65 -21.43 9.02
N GLY A 149 -1.20 -22.54 8.43
CA GLY A 149 -2.00 -23.77 8.32
C GLY A 149 -3.21 -23.62 7.40
N LEU A 150 -3.14 -22.68 6.45
CA LEU A 150 -4.20 -22.37 5.47
C LEU A 150 -3.98 -23.05 4.13
N THR A 151 -2.98 -23.93 4.01
CA THR A 151 -2.85 -24.78 2.82
C THR A 151 -3.83 -25.92 2.91
N GLU A 152 -4.44 -26.27 1.78
CA GLU A 152 -5.06 -27.58 1.66
C GLU A 152 -3.98 -28.62 1.94
N SER A 153 -4.30 -29.57 2.81
CA SER A 153 -3.56 -30.82 2.91
C SER A 153 -3.52 -31.41 1.51
N SER A 154 -2.37 -31.29 0.86
CA SER A 154 -2.04 -32.10 -0.30
C SER A 154 -1.74 -33.52 0.20
N GLU A 155 -2.76 -34.21 0.70
CA GLU A 155 -2.78 -35.62 1.14
C GLU A 155 -4.27 -35.93 1.39
N ALA A 156 -4.92 -36.90 0.73
CA ALA A 156 -4.43 -38.13 0.10
C ALA A 156 -5.22 -38.47 -1.18
#